data_AF-A0A7C5NAG0-F1
#
_entry.id   AF-A0A7C5NAG0-F1
#
_cell.length_a   1.000
_cell.length_b   1.000
_cell.length_c   1.000
_cell.angle_alpha   90.00
_cell.angle_beta   90.00
_cell.angle_gamma   90.00
#
_symmetry.space_group_name_H-M   'P 1'
#
loop_
_entity.id
_entity.type
_entity.pdbx_description
1 polymer ?
#
loop_
_entity_poly.entity_id
_entity_poly.type
_entity_poly.pdbx_seq_one_letter_code
_entity_poly.pdbx_strand_id
1 'polypeptide(L)'
;MPDAKTPRPKPKGRAQRFATHPVVWAVLVVACLLGGLGYLVTGCGDWTPSEPFTRNAPDVDRAIDLYDAGQYESAEEALTTYLTTGPCSDGSIGLPKRVYEKYNGSFDLGLTLFRMAEKYGERFGDEEKGDAGADEPVDEQRSLEIDCAQIIVKAIGSDVKVPVDLRARAWYLSGNLEFLRKEYEAAVTSYDESLKLIPGIEGDAGVDEIGRDAAWNRAIALRRLREEEEQDAGQDAEPDADEEQEEPEEPDAGEDDAGEDGGDPDAGDGGEEDGGDAGDGGEDDQDAGDDAGDDAGEEQKEDGDAGGEEPDAGGDSGGGEGDDEPQQSPIAPEGDDQPPSSSQSQMDRLLDELEEAPTYQEEQSKQRAAEGRRRRVMEDK
;
A
#
# COMPACT_ATOMS: atom_id res chain seq x y z
N MET A 1 22.94 -70.95 -14.79
CA MET A 1 21.80 -71.47 -15.57
C MET A 1 21.15 -70.30 -16.27
N PRO A 2 21.17 -70.23 -17.62
CA PRO A 2 20.57 -69.12 -18.35
C PRO A 2 19.07 -69.38 -18.62
N ASP A 3 18.23 -68.44 -18.21
CA ASP A 3 16.77 -68.47 -18.39
C ASP A 3 16.36 -68.24 -19.85
N ALA A 4 15.56 -69.16 -20.36
CA ALA A 4 15.06 -69.20 -21.72
C ALA A 4 13.91 -68.21 -21.92
N LYS A 5 14.12 -67.24 -22.83
CA LYS A 5 13.16 -66.20 -23.21
C LYS A 5 12.14 -66.78 -24.20
N THR A 6 10.90 -67.00 -23.77
CA THR A 6 9.79 -67.44 -24.63
C THR A 6 9.26 -66.32 -25.54
N PRO A 7 8.99 -66.59 -26.83
CA PRO A 7 8.47 -65.59 -27.77
C PRO A 7 6.96 -65.34 -27.60
N ARG A 8 6.55 -64.07 -27.57
CA ARG A 8 5.14 -63.65 -27.51
C ARG A 8 4.47 -63.73 -28.91
N PRO A 9 3.20 -64.16 -28.99
CA PRO A 9 2.48 -64.24 -30.27
C PRO A 9 2.06 -62.86 -30.78
N LYS A 10 2.20 -62.65 -32.10
CA LYS A 10 1.79 -61.42 -32.80
C LYS A 10 0.25 -61.34 -32.90
N PRO A 11 -0.38 -60.19 -32.58
CA PRO A 11 -1.81 -60.00 -32.77
C PRO A 11 -2.14 -59.89 -34.27
N LYS A 12 -3.14 -60.66 -34.71
CA LYS A 12 -3.70 -60.57 -36.07
C LYS A 12 -4.63 -59.36 -36.13
N GLY A 13 -4.22 -58.32 -36.85
CA GLY A 13 -5.04 -57.13 -37.11
C GLY A 13 -6.29 -57.48 -37.91
N ARG A 14 -7.46 -57.29 -37.31
CA ARG A 14 -8.73 -57.18 -38.04
C ARG A 14 -8.87 -55.74 -38.50
N ALA A 15 -8.70 -55.51 -39.80
CA ALA A 15 -9.05 -54.25 -40.43
C ALA A 15 -10.58 -54.12 -40.46
N GLN A 16 -11.16 -53.50 -39.43
CA GLN A 16 -12.54 -53.02 -39.47
C GLN A 16 -12.58 -51.81 -40.40
N ARG A 17 -13.17 -52.01 -41.58
CA ARG A 17 -13.53 -50.92 -42.50
C ARG A 17 -14.70 -50.17 -41.87
N PHE A 18 -14.40 -49.10 -41.15
CA PHE A 18 -15.41 -48.12 -40.76
C PHE A 18 -15.85 -47.39 -42.04
N ALA A 19 -17.09 -47.62 -42.45
CA ALA A 19 -17.73 -46.83 -43.50
C ALA A 19 -17.87 -45.40 -42.96
N THR A 20 -17.01 -44.51 -43.43
CA THR A 20 -17.01 -43.10 -43.11
C THR A 20 -18.24 -42.45 -43.75
N HIS A 21 -19.31 -42.29 -42.98
CA HIS A 21 -20.44 -41.46 -43.39
C HIS A 21 -19.98 -39.99 -43.35
N PRO A 22 -19.89 -39.30 -44.50
CA PRO A 22 -19.35 -37.93 -44.58
C PRO A 22 -20.17 -36.91 -43.77
N VAL A 23 -21.44 -37.21 -43.53
CA VAL A 23 -22.35 -36.38 -42.73
C VAL A 23 -21.98 -36.38 -41.23
N VAL A 24 -21.47 -37.50 -40.70
CA VAL A 24 -21.10 -37.61 -39.27
C VAL A 24 -19.84 -36.78 -38.98
N TRP A 25 -18.88 -36.75 -39.91
CA TRP A 25 -17.69 -35.91 -39.78
C TRP A 25 -17.99 -34.42 -39.90
N ALA A 26 -18.92 -34.03 -40.78
CA ALA A 26 -19.33 -32.62 -40.90
C ALA A 26 -19.99 -32.09 -39.61
N VAL A 27 -20.86 -32.88 -38.97
CA VAL A 27 -21.50 -32.50 -37.70
C VAL A 27 -20.48 -32.40 -36.56
N LEU A 28 -19.49 -33.30 -36.51
CA LEU A 28 -18.47 -33.29 -35.46
C LEU A 28 -17.50 -32.09 -35.61
N VAL A 29 -17.13 -31.71 -36.84
CA VAL A 29 -16.30 -30.52 -37.09
C VAL A 29 -17.05 -29.22 -36.76
N VAL A 30 -18.34 -29.13 -37.09
CA VAL A 30 -19.16 -27.95 -36.73
C VAL A 30 -19.37 -27.87 -35.20
N ALA A 31 -19.56 -29.00 -34.52
CA ALA A 31 -19.66 -29.02 -33.06
C ALA A 31 -18.35 -28.61 -32.37
N CYS A 32 -17.18 -28.99 -32.91
CA CYS A 32 -15.88 -28.52 -32.40
C CYS A 32 -15.63 -27.04 -32.67
N LEU A 33 -16.06 -26.50 -33.82
CA LEU A 33 -15.91 -25.07 -34.14
C LEU A 33 -16.88 -24.19 -33.35
N LEU A 34 -18.08 -24.66 -33.02
CA LEU A 34 -19.01 -23.94 -32.16
C LEU A 34 -18.67 -24.07 -30.67
N GLY A 35 -18.07 -25.18 -30.24
CA GLY A 35 -17.58 -25.36 -28.87
C GLY A 35 -16.32 -24.56 -28.53
N GLY A 36 -15.50 -24.21 -29.53
CA GLY A 36 -14.26 -23.45 -29.33
C GLY A 36 -14.46 -21.96 -29.00
N LEU A 37 -15.62 -21.39 -29.30
CA LEU A 37 -15.92 -19.97 -29.03
C LEU A 37 -16.51 -19.71 -27.64
N GLY A 38 -16.89 -20.75 -26.89
CA GLY A 38 -17.43 -20.61 -25.52
C GLY A 38 -16.35 -20.52 -24.43
N TYR A 39 -15.13 -20.97 -24.70
CA TYR A 39 -14.04 -21.01 -23.70
C TYR A 39 -13.38 -19.65 -23.43
N LEU A 40 -13.67 -18.62 -24.23
CA LEU A 40 -13.12 -17.28 -24.02
C LEU A 40 -13.99 -16.38 -23.13
N VAL A 41 -15.20 -16.83 -22.75
CA VAL A 41 -16.16 -15.98 -21.99
C VAL A 41 -16.45 -16.53 -20.59
N THR A 42 -16.04 -17.76 -20.28
CA THR A 42 -16.02 -18.23 -18.89
C THR A 42 -14.65 -17.92 -18.31
N GLY A 43 -14.58 -16.91 -17.43
CA GLY A 43 -13.37 -16.45 -16.74
C GLY A 43 -12.71 -17.52 -15.87
N CYS A 44 -12.11 -18.52 -16.49
CA CYS A 44 -11.17 -19.46 -15.88
C CYS A 44 -9.77 -18.85 -15.87
N GLY A 45 -9.64 -17.60 -15.41
CA GLY A 45 -8.34 -17.03 -15.07
C GLY A 45 -7.81 -17.77 -13.85
N ASP A 46 -6.64 -18.41 -13.99
CA ASP A 46 -5.89 -19.07 -12.90
C ASP A 46 -6.43 -20.38 -12.32
N TRP A 47 -7.15 -21.20 -13.10
CA TRP A 47 -7.32 -22.61 -12.72
C TRP A 47 -6.03 -23.41 -12.96
N THR A 48 -5.20 -23.58 -11.92
CA THR A 48 -4.07 -24.52 -11.93
C THR A 48 -4.56 -25.94 -11.62
N PRO A 49 -4.46 -26.91 -12.55
CA PRO A 49 -4.99 -28.27 -12.38
C PRO A 49 -4.37 -29.05 -11.20
N SER A 50 -3.20 -28.63 -10.73
CA SER A 50 -2.51 -29.24 -9.59
C SER A 50 -3.10 -28.84 -8.24
N GLU A 51 -3.81 -27.71 -8.16
CA GLU A 51 -4.39 -27.21 -6.90
C GLU A 51 -5.74 -26.50 -7.12
N PRO A 52 -6.79 -27.21 -7.57
CA PRO A 52 -8.07 -26.62 -7.98
C PRO A 52 -8.86 -25.91 -6.86
N PHE A 53 -8.37 -25.88 -5.63
CA PHE A 53 -9.07 -25.39 -4.44
C PHE A 53 -8.22 -24.49 -3.53
N THR A 54 -7.00 -24.09 -3.91
CA THR A 54 -6.17 -23.26 -3.01
C THR A 54 -6.70 -21.84 -2.85
N ARG A 55 -7.47 -21.35 -3.83
CA ARG A 55 -8.20 -20.08 -3.75
C ARG A 55 -9.68 -20.23 -3.35
N ASN A 56 -10.32 -21.34 -3.73
CA ASN A 56 -11.74 -21.62 -3.40
C ASN A 56 -11.87 -22.35 -2.06
N ALA A 57 -11.33 -21.76 -0.99
CA ALA A 57 -11.65 -22.22 0.36
C ALA A 57 -12.85 -21.40 0.85
N PRO A 58 -13.97 -22.03 1.25
CA PRO A 58 -15.18 -21.29 1.64
C PRO A 58 -14.94 -20.33 2.81
N ASP A 59 -13.96 -20.62 3.67
CA ASP A 59 -13.56 -19.73 4.76
C ASP A 59 -12.87 -18.46 4.24
N VAL A 60 -12.07 -18.56 3.17
CA VAL A 60 -11.41 -17.41 2.53
C VAL A 60 -12.43 -16.59 1.75
N ASP A 61 -13.33 -17.24 1.01
CA ASP A 61 -14.42 -16.55 0.30
C ASP A 61 -15.29 -15.76 1.31
N ARG A 62 -15.65 -16.38 2.43
CA ARG A 62 -16.37 -15.71 3.52
C ARG A 62 -15.57 -14.54 4.09
N ALA A 63 -14.26 -14.69 4.30
CA ALA A 63 -13.43 -13.62 4.82
C ALA A 63 -13.36 -12.42 3.87
N ILE A 64 -13.30 -12.67 2.55
CA ILE A 64 -13.35 -11.62 1.52
C ILE A 64 -14.69 -10.90 1.56
N ASP A 65 -15.82 -11.62 1.61
CA ASP A 65 -17.15 -11.01 1.73
C ASP A 65 -17.26 -10.13 2.99
N LEU A 66 -16.71 -10.58 4.13
CA LEU A 66 -16.66 -9.82 5.38
C LEU A 66 -15.77 -8.57 5.26
N TYR A 67 -14.61 -8.71 4.62
CA TYR A 67 -13.68 -7.61 4.38
C TYR A 67 -14.32 -6.53 3.48
N ASP A 68 -14.99 -6.93 2.40
CA ASP A 68 -15.68 -6.03 1.48
C ASP A 68 -16.88 -5.34 2.16
N ALA A 69 -17.51 -5.99 3.14
CA ALA A 69 -18.55 -5.41 3.99
C ALA A 69 -17.99 -4.49 5.10
N GLY A 70 -16.67 -4.32 5.21
CA GLY A 70 -16.01 -3.52 6.25
C GLY A 70 -15.98 -4.18 7.64
N GLN A 71 -16.29 -5.48 7.72
CA GLN A 71 -16.29 -6.27 8.96
C GLN A 71 -14.93 -6.93 9.18
N TYR A 72 -13.89 -6.11 9.34
CA TYR A 72 -12.49 -6.56 9.36
C TYR A 72 -12.17 -7.54 10.50
N GLU A 73 -12.75 -7.34 11.69
CA GLU A 73 -12.57 -8.21 12.85
C GLU A 73 -13.10 -9.62 12.58
N SER A 74 -14.25 -9.74 11.91
CA SER A 74 -14.81 -11.03 11.51
C SER A 74 -14.03 -11.67 10.36
N ALA A 75 -13.49 -10.85 9.45
CA ALA A 75 -12.60 -11.34 8.39
C ALA A 75 -11.29 -11.90 8.98
N GLU A 76 -10.71 -11.23 9.97
CA GLU A 76 -9.52 -11.68 10.70
C GLU A 76 -9.79 -13.02 11.40
N GLU A 77 -10.90 -13.16 12.14
CA GLU A 77 -11.27 -14.41 12.81
C GLU A 77 -11.38 -15.59 11.82
N ALA A 78 -12.02 -15.36 10.66
CA ALA A 78 -12.15 -16.37 9.62
C ALA A 78 -10.78 -16.79 9.06
N LEU A 79 -9.90 -15.82 8.76
CA LEU A 79 -8.58 -16.08 8.19
C LEU A 79 -7.61 -16.71 9.19
N THR A 80 -7.61 -16.24 10.45
CA THR A 80 -6.77 -16.81 11.52
C THR A 80 -7.18 -18.24 11.85
N THR A 81 -8.48 -18.55 11.80
CA THR A 81 -9.01 -19.93 11.92
C THR A 81 -8.57 -20.79 10.74
N TYR A 82 -8.72 -20.29 9.50
CA TYR A 82 -8.31 -20.99 8.29
C TYR A 82 -6.81 -21.31 8.28
N LEU A 83 -5.98 -20.35 8.67
CA LEU A 83 -4.52 -20.46 8.69
C LEU A 83 -3.98 -21.11 9.98
N THR A 84 -4.82 -21.27 11.01
CA THR A 84 -4.45 -21.76 12.35
C THR A 84 -3.36 -20.93 13.04
N THR A 85 -3.33 -19.63 12.76
CA THR A 85 -2.35 -18.68 13.34
C THR A 85 -2.67 -18.31 14.78
N GLY A 86 -3.94 -18.43 15.17
CA GLY A 86 -4.47 -17.76 16.36
C GLY A 86 -4.75 -16.28 16.09
N PRO A 87 -5.47 -15.60 17.00
CA PRO A 87 -5.70 -14.16 16.93
C PRO A 87 -4.39 -13.38 17.08
N CYS A 88 -4.36 -12.14 16.62
CA CYS A 88 -3.29 -11.22 16.98
C CYS A 88 -3.34 -10.92 18.49
N SER A 89 -2.24 -11.13 19.21
CA SER A 89 -2.14 -10.82 20.64
C SER A 89 -0.75 -10.29 20.98
N ASP A 90 -0.68 -9.14 21.65
CA ASP A 90 0.57 -8.50 22.08
C ASP A 90 1.58 -8.30 20.93
N GLY A 91 1.08 -7.93 19.73
CA GLY A 91 1.91 -7.72 18.54
C GLY A 91 2.50 -9.01 17.96
N SER A 92 2.00 -10.16 18.41
CA SER A 92 2.44 -11.48 17.98
C SER A 92 1.30 -12.29 17.36
N ILE A 93 1.64 -13.05 16.32
CA ILE A 93 0.72 -13.95 15.64
C ILE A 93 1.47 -15.23 15.24
N GLY A 94 0.81 -16.38 15.35
CA GLY A 94 1.44 -17.66 15.07
C GLY A 94 1.82 -17.81 13.60
N LEU A 95 2.96 -18.43 13.33
CA LEU A 95 3.43 -18.80 11.98
C LEU A 95 3.42 -20.32 11.77
N PRO A 96 2.25 -20.99 11.79
CA PRO A 96 2.19 -22.41 11.47
C PRO A 96 2.58 -22.63 10.00
N LYS A 97 2.97 -23.87 9.68
CA LYS A 97 3.34 -24.27 8.31
C LYS A 97 2.29 -23.89 7.26
N ARG A 98 1.01 -23.86 7.66
CA ARG A 98 -0.12 -23.45 6.81
C ARG A 98 0.02 -22.04 6.23
N VAL A 99 0.64 -21.10 6.95
CA VAL A 99 0.87 -19.73 6.46
C VAL A 99 1.67 -19.74 5.15
N TYR A 100 2.70 -20.60 5.07
CA TYR A 100 3.53 -20.75 3.87
C TYR A 100 2.84 -21.57 2.78
N GLU A 101 2.04 -22.58 3.15
CA GLU A 101 1.31 -23.42 2.20
C GLU A 101 0.09 -22.71 1.60
N LYS A 102 -0.46 -21.70 2.28
CA LYS A 102 -1.67 -20.96 1.92
C LYS A 102 -1.41 -19.46 1.77
N TYR A 103 -0.34 -19.12 1.07
CA TYR A 103 0.17 -17.75 0.94
C TYR A 103 -0.86 -16.70 0.49
N ASN A 104 -1.88 -17.07 -0.31
CA ASN A 104 -2.94 -16.12 -0.70
C ASN A 104 -3.77 -15.69 0.52
N GLY A 105 -4.31 -16.66 1.28
CA GLY A 105 -5.07 -16.35 2.50
C GLY A 105 -4.21 -15.68 3.56
N SER A 106 -2.91 -16.02 3.64
CA SER A 106 -1.96 -15.33 4.50
C SER A 106 -1.78 -13.85 4.09
N PHE A 107 -1.71 -13.56 2.79
CA PHE A 107 -1.63 -12.19 2.31
C PHE A 107 -2.93 -11.42 2.59
N ASP A 108 -4.08 -12.07 2.42
CA ASP A 108 -5.39 -11.51 2.73
C ASP A 108 -5.52 -11.19 4.24
N LEU A 109 -4.94 -12.02 5.12
CA LEU A 109 -4.85 -11.75 6.55
C LEU A 109 -4.00 -10.50 6.82
N GLY A 110 -2.84 -10.38 6.17
CA GLY A 110 -2.00 -9.19 6.26
C GLY A 110 -2.72 -7.91 5.81
N LEU A 111 -3.53 -7.98 4.74
CA LEU A 111 -4.37 -6.86 4.28
C LEU A 111 -5.47 -6.51 5.29
N THR A 112 -6.09 -7.51 5.89
CA THR A 112 -7.13 -7.32 6.91
C THR A 112 -6.57 -6.61 8.14
N LEU A 113 -5.42 -7.06 8.65
CA LEU A 113 -4.72 -6.43 9.77
C LEU A 113 -4.26 -5.00 9.42
N PHE A 114 -3.80 -4.76 8.19
CA PHE A 114 -3.49 -3.41 7.72
C PHE A 114 -4.72 -2.47 7.79
N ARG A 115 -5.91 -2.93 7.37
CA ARG A 115 -7.15 -2.13 7.47
C ARG A 115 -7.58 -1.89 8.92
N MET A 116 -7.35 -2.86 9.80
CA MET A 116 -7.60 -2.68 11.22
C MET A 116 -6.66 -1.63 11.81
N ALA A 117 -5.36 -1.67 11.48
CA ALA A 117 -4.41 -0.64 11.87
C ALA A 117 -4.79 0.75 11.35
N GLU A 118 -5.32 0.87 10.13
CA GLU A 118 -5.80 2.16 9.58
C GLU A 118 -6.99 2.76 10.35
N LYS A 119 -7.75 1.97 11.14
CA LYS A 119 -8.79 2.52 12.03
C LYS A 119 -8.19 3.30 13.21
N TYR A 120 -6.95 2.96 13.59
CA TYR A 120 -6.25 3.53 14.73
C TYR A 120 -5.21 4.52 14.22
N GLY A 121 -5.61 5.78 14.07
CA GLY A 121 -4.73 6.87 13.66
C GLY A 121 -5.07 7.47 12.31
N GLU A 122 -4.25 8.44 11.88
CA GLU A 122 -4.47 9.15 10.63
C GLU A 122 -4.14 8.28 9.43
N ARG A 123 -4.94 8.46 8.38
CA ARG A 123 -4.74 7.81 7.09
C ARG A 123 -3.45 8.33 6.46
N PHE A 124 -2.78 7.46 5.71
CA PHE A 124 -1.65 7.82 4.86
C PHE A 124 -1.93 9.10 4.05
N GLY A 125 -1.11 10.13 4.25
CA GLY A 125 -1.18 11.41 3.54
C GLY A 125 -1.99 12.50 4.24
N ASP A 126 -2.64 12.21 5.38
CA ASP A 126 -3.32 13.21 6.20
C ASP A 126 -2.49 13.64 7.42
N GLU A 127 -1.27 13.10 7.60
CA GLU A 127 -0.40 13.38 8.76
C GLU A 127 -0.01 14.87 8.98
N GLU A 128 -0.13 15.71 7.96
CA GLU A 128 0.16 17.16 8.07
C GLU A 128 -1.03 17.97 8.59
N LYS A 129 -2.25 17.40 8.60
CA LYS A 129 -3.46 18.15 8.98
C LYS A 129 -3.77 18.06 10.48
N GLY A 130 -3.16 17.13 11.19
CA GLY A 130 -3.37 16.90 12.62
C GLY A 130 -2.36 17.64 13.51
N ASP A 131 -2.51 18.94 13.69
CA ASP A 131 -1.95 19.64 14.86
C ASP A 131 -2.95 19.51 16.02
N ALA A 132 -2.89 18.40 16.77
CA ALA A 132 -3.31 18.29 18.17
C ALA A 132 -3.54 16.82 18.59
N GLY A 133 -2.53 16.22 19.22
CA GLY A 133 -2.71 15.19 20.25
C GLY A 133 -3.62 14.03 19.87
N ALA A 134 -3.19 13.17 18.94
CA ALA A 134 -3.72 11.81 18.91
C ALA A 134 -3.53 11.20 20.31
N ASP A 135 -4.62 10.70 20.90
CA ASP A 135 -4.58 10.07 22.21
C ASP A 135 -3.63 8.85 22.16
N GLU A 136 -2.56 8.90 22.96
CA GLU A 136 -1.53 7.85 23.18
C GLU A 136 -2.05 6.38 23.13
N PRO A 137 -3.22 6.01 23.70
CA PRO A 137 -3.75 4.64 23.60
C PRO A 137 -4.12 4.17 22.18
N VAL A 138 -4.38 5.07 21.23
CA VAL A 138 -4.71 4.71 19.84
C VAL A 138 -3.46 4.25 19.08
N ASP A 139 -2.31 4.85 19.38
CA ASP A 139 -1.04 4.51 18.73
C ASP A 139 -0.52 3.14 19.18
N GLU A 140 -0.76 2.74 20.43
CA GLU A 140 -0.42 1.40 20.92
C GLU A 140 -1.21 0.32 20.18
N GLN A 141 -2.53 0.45 20.06
CA GLN A 141 -3.38 -0.51 19.35
C GLN A 141 -2.98 -0.60 17.87
N ARG A 142 -2.73 0.54 17.23
CA ARG A 142 -2.22 0.58 15.86
C ARG A 142 -0.93 -0.22 15.72
N SER A 143 0.01 -0.03 16.64
CA SER A 143 1.32 -0.68 16.61
C SER A 143 1.21 -2.20 16.75
N LEU A 144 0.32 -2.70 17.62
CA LEU A 144 0.08 -4.14 17.78
C LEU A 144 -0.46 -4.78 16.48
N GLU A 145 -1.43 -4.14 15.82
CA GLU A 145 -1.97 -4.62 14.54
C GLU A 145 -0.89 -4.61 13.45
N ILE A 146 -0.06 -3.55 13.41
CA ILE A 146 1.06 -3.44 12.48
C ILE A 146 2.06 -4.56 12.69
N ASP A 147 2.45 -4.86 13.94
CA ASP A 147 3.44 -5.90 14.24
C ASP A 147 2.94 -7.30 13.85
N CYS A 148 1.66 -7.61 14.12
CA CYS A 148 1.04 -8.85 13.65
C CYS A 148 1.01 -8.93 12.12
N ALA A 149 0.64 -7.86 11.44
CA ALA A 149 0.64 -7.81 9.99
C ALA A 149 2.05 -8.02 9.41
N GLN A 150 3.06 -7.37 9.99
CA GLN A 150 4.47 -7.46 9.62
C GLN A 150 4.98 -8.90 9.66
N ILE A 151 4.66 -9.65 10.72
CA ILE A 151 5.04 -11.07 10.88
C ILE A 151 4.53 -11.91 9.70
N ILE A 152 3.27 -11.73 9.32
CA ILE A 152 2.65 -12.49 8.23
C ILE A 152 3.21 -12.08 6.86
N VAL A 153 3.24 -10.79 6.54
CA VAL A 153 3.63 -10.33 5.20
C VAL A 153 5.12 -10.55 4.93
N LYS A 154 6.00 -10.37 5.92
CA LYS A 154 7.44 -10.66 5.78
C LYS A 154 7.70 -12.16 5.61
N ALA A 155 6.90 -13.03 6.25
CA ALA A 155 6.99 -14.47 6.03
C ALA A 155 6.67 -14.87 4.58
N ILE A 156 5.67 -14.21 3.96
CA ILE A 156 5.28 -14.44 2.56
C ILE A 156 6.32 -13.84 1.60
N GLY A 157 6.73 -12.58 1.84
CA GLY A 157 7.68 -11.87 0.96
C GLY A 157 9.06 -12.53 0.87
N SER A 158 9.51 -13.14 1.97
CA SER A 158 10.81 -13.83 2.05
C SER A 158 10.82 -15.26 1.52
N ASP A 159 9.67 -15.96 1.43
CA ASP A 159 9.62 -17.35 0.96
C ASP A 159 9.70 -17.43 -0.57
N VAL A 160 10.82 -17.98 -1.06
CA VAL A 160 11.09 -18.18 -2.50
C VAL A 160 10.11 -19.10 -3.21
N LYS A 161 9.29 -19.87 -2.47
CA LYS A 161 8.24 -20.73 -3.05
C LYS A 161 6.98 -19.95 -3.44
N VAL A 162 6.78 -18.78 -2.85
CA VAL A 162 5.65 -17.92 -3.15
C VAL A 162 5.85 -17.27 -4.52
N PRO A 163 4.81 -17.14 -5.36
CA PRO A 163 4.92 -16.45 -6.65
C PRO A 163 5.52 -15.05 -6.52
N VAL A 164 6.39 -14.68 -7.47
CA VAL A 164 7.14 -13.42 -7.43
C VAL A 164 6.23 -12.20 -7.27
N ASP A 165 5.09 -12.19 -7.97
CA ASP A 165 4.13 -11.09 -7.90
C ASP A 165 3.54 -10.89 -6.51
N LEU A 166 3.17 -11.99 -5.84
CA LEU A 166 2.64 -11.92 -4.49
C LEU A 166 3.72 -11.55 -3.47
N ARG A 167 4.97 -12.01 -3.67
CA ARG A 167 6.10 -11.60 -2.82
C ARG A 167 6.36 -10.10 -2.92
N ALA A 168 6.32 -9.54 -4.13
CA ALA A 168 6.47 -8.10 -4.34
C ALA A 168 5.35 -7.32 -3.63
N ARG A 169 4.09 -7.76 -3.79
CA ARG A 169 2.94 -7.18 -3.09
C ARG A 169 3.05 -7.26 -1.57
N ALA A 170 3.56 -8.37 -1.03
CA ALA A 170 3.80 -8.52 0.41
C ALA A 170 4.87 -7.56 0.92
N TRP A 171 5.98 -7.36 0.18
CA TRP A 171 6.99 -6.35 0.52
C TRP A 171 6.48 -4.91 0.38
N TYR A 172 5.65 -4.64 -0.63
CA TYR A 172 4.98 -3.35 -0.76
C TYR A 172 4.05 -3.08 0.43
N LEU A 173 3.23 -4.05 0.83
CA LEU A 173 2.36 -3.94 2.01
C LEU A 173 3.17 -3.78 3.30
N SER A 174 4.30 -4.49 3.45
CA SER A 174 5.26 -4.28 4.53
C SER A 174 5.73 -2.83 4.59
N GLY A 175 6.09 -2.23 3.45
CA GLY A 175 6.48 -0.82 3.39
C GLY A 175 5.37 0.13 3.79
N ASN A 176 4.13 -0.13 3.38
CA ASN A 176 2.97 0.67 3.78
C ASN A 176 2.73 0.59 5.29
N LEU A 177 2.87 -0.59 5.90
CA LEU A 177 2.75 -0.80 7.35
C LEU A 177 3.83 -0.03 8.13
N GLU A 178 5.09 -0.12 7.71
CA GLU A 178 6.19 0.66 8.30
C GLU A 178 5.94 2.18 8.18
N PHE A 179 5.40 2.61 7.05
CA PHE A 179 5.07 4.02 6.83
C PHE A 179 3.98 4.50 7.80
N LEU A 180 2.95 3.69 8.09
CA LEU A 180 1.88 4.07 9.03
C LEU A 180 2.40 4.36 10.45
N ARG A 181 3.50 3.71 10.86
CA ARG A 181 4.16 3.96 12.15
C ARG A 181 5.29 4.99 12.09
N LYS A 182 5.43 5.70 10.96
CA LYS A 182 6.48 6.70 10.70
C LYS A 182 7.91 6.13 10.70
N GLU A 183 8.07 4.82 10.57
CA GLU A 183 9.38 4.17 10.45
C GLU A 183 9.86 4.23 9.00
N TYR A 184 10.18 5.43 8.52
CA TYR A 184 10.37 5.67 7.10
C TYR A 184 11.60 4.95 6.51
N GLU A 185 12.70 4.74 7.25
CA GLU A 185 13.82 3.94 6.73
C GLU A 185 13.43 2.47 6.52
N ALA A 186 12.68 1.90 7.45
CA ALA A 186 12.16 0.54 7.34
C ALA A 186 11.17 0.41 6.18
N ALA A 187 10.35 1.44 5.97
CA ALA A 187 9.44 1.53 4.83
C ALA A 187 10.21 1.53 3.50
N VAL A 188 11.22 2.39 3.35
CA VAL A 188 12.09 2.44 2.16
C VAL A 188 12.74 1.09 1.89
N THR A 189 13.26 0.43 2.94
CA THR A 189 13.87 -0.89 2.82
C THR A 189 12.88 -1.94 2.28
N SER A 190 11.65 -1.94 2.79
CA SER A 190 10.60 -2.85 2.33
C SER A 190 10.17 -2.56 0.88
N TYR A 191 10.04 -1.28 0.50
CA TYR A 191 9.76 -0.92 -0.89
C TYR A 191 10.90 -1.32 -1.83
N ASP A 192 12.16 -1.22 -1.39
CA ASP A 192 13.32 -1.68 -2.14
C ASP A 192 13.27 -3.20 -2.39
N GLU A 193 12.84 -4.00 -1.41
CA GLU A 193 12.62 -5.44 -1.62
C GLU A 193 11.51 -5.72 -2.65
N SER A 194 10.42 -4.94 -2.64
CA SER A 194 9.38 -5.03 -3.68
C SER A 194 9.94 -4.71 -5.07
N LEU A 195 10.68 -3.59 -5.20
CA LEU A 195 11.23 -3.10 -6.47
C LEU A 195 12.32 -4.02 -7.06
N LYS A 196 13.06 -4.74 -6.20
CA LYS A 196 13.99 -5.80 -6.64
C LYS A 196 13.27 -6.94 -7.37
N LEU A 197 12.02 -7.22 -6.99
CA LEU A 197 11.20 -8.28 -7.59
C LEU A 197 10.42 -7.77 -8.82
N ILE A 198 9.76 -6.62 -8.68
CA ILE A 198 8.98 -5.97 -9.75
C ILE A 198 9.41 -4.50 -9.86
N PRO A 199 10.29 -4.18 -10.82
CA PRO A 199 10.72 -2.81 -11.05
C PRO A 199 9.57 -1.91 -11.51
N GLY A 200 9.51 -0.67 -11.01
CA GLY A 200 8.53 0.35 -11.41
C GLY A 200 8.78 1.01 -12.76
N ILE A 201 9.21 0.23 -13.76
CA ILE A 201 9.41 0.73 -15.13
C ILE A 201 8.05 0.77 -15.82
N GLU A 202 7.79 1.82 -16.61
CA GLU A 202 6.60 1.89 -17.47
C GLU A 202 6.61 0.75 -18.50
N GLY A 203 5.97 -0.37 -18.15
CA GLY A 203 5.74 -1.49 -19.04
C GLY A 203 4.54 -1.25 -19.96
N ASP A 204 4.45 -2.06 -21.02
CA ASP A 204 3.28 -2.12 -21.91
C ASP A 204 1.99 -2.19 -21.08
N ALA A 205 1.00 -1.35 -21.42
CA ALA A 205 -0.26 -1.24 -20.73
C ALA A 205 -0.87 -2.63 -20.41
N GLY A 206 -0.91 -3.00 -19.13
CA GLY A 206 -1.44 -4.28 -18.64
C GLY A 206 -0.52 -5.08 -17.71
N VAL A 207 0.71 -4.62 -17.45
CA VAL A 207 1.57 -5.20 -16.39
C VAL A 207 1.19 -4.61 -15.03
N ASP A 208 1.23 -5.45 -13.99
CA ASP A 208 0.92 -5.11 -12.60
C ASP A 208 1.58 -3.79 -12.15
N GLU A 209 0.79 -2.87 -11.61
CA GLU A 209 1.20 -1.50 -11.27
C GLU A 209 2.02 -1.42 -9.97
N ILE A 210 2.17 -2.54 -9.25
CA ILE A 210 2.80 -2.62 -7.94
C ILE A 210 4.21 -2.02 -7.87
N GLY A 211 5.02 -2.20 -8.92
CA GLY A 211 6.36 -1.63 -8.96
C GLY A 211 6.34 -0.10 -9.03
N ARG A 212 5.38 0.47 -9.76
CA ARG A 212 5.22 1.93 -9.88
C ARG A 212 4.72 2.52 -8.56
N ASP A 213 3.76 1.86 -7.93
CA ASP A 213 3.21 2.27 -6.64
C ASP A 213 4.27 2.19 -5.53
N ALA A 214 5.10 1.14 -5.53
CA ALA A 214 6.23 1.00 -4.61
C ALA A 214 7.28 2.10 -4.82
N ALA A 215 7.63 2.44 -6.07
CA ALA A 215 8.56 3.52 -6.37
C ALA A 215 8.03 4.89 -5.91
N TRP A 216 6.74 5.13 -6.11
CA TRP A 216 6.07 6.36 -5.66
C TRP A 216 6.08 6.46 -4.13
N ASN A 217 5.61 5.44 -3.41
CA ASN A 217 5.57 5.46 -1.95
C ASN A 217 6.97 5.55 -1.32
N ARG A 218 7.96 4.88 -1.93
CA ARG A 218 9.37 5.02 -1.55
C ARG A 218 9.87 6.45 -1.65
N ALA A 219 9.52 7.16 -2.72
CA ALA A 219 9.92 8.56 -2.90
C ALA A 219 9.29 9.47 -1.83
N ILE A 220 8.04 9.20 -1.45
CA ILE A 220 7.39 9.90 -0.34
C ILE A 220 8.13 9.63 0.97
N ALA A 221 8.42 8.37 1.29
CA ALA A 221 9.13 7.99 2.52
C ALA A 221 10.51 8.66 2.62
N LEU A 222 11.27 8.72 1.51
CA LEU A 222 12.55 9.43 1.45
C LEU A 222 12.42 10.94 1.65
N ARG A 223 11.31 11.54 1.19
CA ARG A 223 11.03 12.95 1.42
C ARG A 223 10.77 13.20 2.91
N ARG A 224 9.97 12.33 3.56
CA ARG A 224 9.69 12.40 5.00
C ARG A 224 10.96 12.29 5.85
N LEU A 225 11.85 11.35 5.53
CA LEU A 225 13.15 11.22 6.22
C LEU A 225 13.96 12.52 6.17
N ARG A 226 14.04 13.17 5.01
CA ARG A 226 14.75 14.45 4.88
C ARG A 226 14.09 15.54 5.72
N GLU A 227 12.76 15.61 5.71
CA GLU A 227 11.99 16.59 6.50
C GLU A 227 12.23 16.40 8.02
N GLU A 228 12.40 15.16 8.49
CA GLU A 228 12.74 14.84 9.89
C GLU A 228 14.18 15.24 10.23
N GLU A 229 15.15 14.91 9.36
CA GLU A 229 16.55 15.33 9.52
C GLU A 229 16.71 16.85 9.58
N GLU A 230 15.96 17.60 8.75
CA GLU A 230 15.96 19.06 8.73
C GLU A 230 15.34 19.67 10.00
N GLN A 231 14.30 19.02 10.57
CA GLN A 231 13.67 19.48 11.82
C GLN A 231 14.56 19.26 13.04
N ASP A 232 15.24 18.11 13.11
CA ASP A 232 16.18 17.78 14.20
C ASP A 232 17.38 18.76 14.20
N ALA A 233 17.94 19.05 13.02
CA ALA A 233 19.04 20.00 12.87
C ALA A 233 18.68 21.46 13.21
N GLY A 234 17.39 21.81 13.23
CA GLY A 234 16.90 23.16 13.54
C GLY A 234 16.66 23.43 15.04
N GLN A 235 16.48 22.39 15.85
CA GLN A 235 16.20 22.53 17.29
C GLN A 235 17.46 22.68 18.15
N ASP A 236 18.61 22.19 17.68
CA ASP A 236 19.92 22.37 18.34
C ASP A 236 20.59 23.73 18.06
N ALA A 237 19.95 24.58 17.26
CA ALA A 237 20.42 25.93 16.95
C ALA A 237 19.58 26.98 17.69
N GLU A 238 19.40 26.85 19.01
CA GLU A 238 19.11 28.04 19.81
C GLU A 238 20.38 28.91 19.84
N PRO A 239 20.33 30.15 19.33
CA PRO A 239 21.40 31.09 19.58
C PRO A 239 21.37 31.44 21.07
N ASP A 240 22.42 31.05 21.81
CA ASP A 240 22.84 31.67 23.07
C ASP A 240 23.13 33.17 22.83
N ALA A 241 22.09 33.93 22.55
CA ALA A 241 22.11 35.38 22.40
C ALA A 241 21.28 35.99 23.53
N ASP A 242 21.64 35.66 24.77
CA ASP A 242 21.66 36.64 25.86
C ASP A 242 22.72 37.72 25.52
N GLU A 243 22.52 38.46 24.42
CA GLU A 243 23.09 39.79 24.30
C GLU A 243 22.24 40.70 25.18
N GLU A 244 22.69 40.85 26.43
CA GLU A 244 22.41 42.00 27.28
C GLU A 244 22.72 43.27 26.48
N GLN A 245 21.74 43.76 25.71
CA GLN A 245 21.73 45.13 25.24
C GLN A 245 21.46 46.02 26.45
N GLU A 246 22.56 46.44 27.09
CA GLU A 246 22.59 47.65 27.91
C GLU A 246 22.04 48.80 27.06
N GLU A 247 20.78 49.14 27.24
CA GLU A 247 20.23 50.42 26.78
C GLU A 247 20.92 51.55 27.57
N PRO A 248 21.65 52.47 26.92
CA PRO A 248 22.07 53.69 27.59
C PRO A 248 20.86 54.62 27.73
N GLU A 249 20.47 54.87 28.97
CA GLU A 249 19.63 56.01 29.35
C GLU A 249 20.18 57.32 28.76
N GLU A 250 19.28 58.24 28.37
CA GLU A 250 19.32 59.72 28.51
C GLU A 250 18.44 60.41 27.40
N PRO A 251 17.99 61.67 27.54
CA PRO A 251 16.82 62.06 28.34
C PRO A 251 15.78 62.91 27.56
N ASP A 252 14.59 63.00 28.16
CA ASP A 252 13.65 64.14 28.24
C ASP A 252 13.84 65.37 27.30
N ALA A 253 12.83 65.66 26.45
CA ALA A 253 12.16 66.97 26.31
C ALA A 253 11.45 67.15 24.94
N GLY A 254 10.15 67.49 24.96
CA GLY A 254 9.49 68.13 23.81
C GLY A 254 7.97 67.94 23.73
N GLU A 255 7.22 68.76 24.45
CA GLU A 255 5.81 69.09 24.18
C GLU A 255 5.67 69.83 22.83
N ASP A 256 4.49 69.68 22.18
CA ASP A 256 3.77 70.60 21.26
C ASP A 256 3.00 69.74 20.22
N ASP A 257 1.70 69.47 20.38
CA ASP A 257 0.52 70.33 20.11
C ASP A 257 0.17 70.51 18.60
N ALA A 258 -1.15 70.46 18.33
CA ALA A 258 -1.91 70.90 17.15
C ALA A 258 -2.27 69.93 15.98
N GLY A 259 -3.60 69.66 15.88
CA GLY A 259 -4.43 69.56 14.65
C GLY A 259 -4.24 68.31 13.78
N GLU A 260 -5.19 67.74 13.05
CA GLU A 260 -6.45 68.18 12.44
C GLU A 260 -7.07 66.89 11.83
N ASP A 261 -8.21 66.39 12.29
CA ASP A 261 -9.59 66.60 11.81
C ASP A 261 -9.93 66.14 10.37
N GLY A 262 -11.05 65.44 10.23
CA GLY A 262 -11.69 65.01 8.96
C GLY A 262 -11.64 63.50 8.71
N GLY A 263 -12.67 62.70 9.02
CA GLY A 263 -13.95 62.61 8.30
C GLY A 263 -13.85 61.45 7.30
N ASP A 264 -14.57 60.32 7.46
CA ASP A 264 -15.94 60.16 6.98
C ASP A 264 -16.53 58.81 7.48
N PRO A 265 -17.71 58.81 8.13
CA PRO A 265 -18.58 57.65 8.19
C PRO A 265 -19.97 57.98 7.63
N ASP A 266 -20.32 57.41 6.48
CA ASP A 266 -21.69 57.28 5.97
C ASP A 266 -21.63 56.40 4.71
N ALA A 267 -22.64 55.70 4.22
CA ALA A 267 -23.90 55.17 4.72
C ALA A 267 -24.67 54.72 3.46
N GLY A 268 -25.61 53.80 3.66
CA GLY A 268 -26.65 53.47 2.68
C GLY A 268 -26.27 52.29 1.78
N ASP A 269 -27.17 51.44 1.35
CA ASP A 269 -28.64 51.42 1.37
C ASP A 269 -28.96 50.06 0.71
N GLY A 270 -29.77 49.16 1.28
CA GLY A 270 -31.23 49.19 1.12
C GLY A 270 -31.71 48.12 0.11
N GLY A 271 -32.70 47.31 0.52
CA GLY A 271 -33.53 46.43 -0.33
C GLY A 271 -33.38 44.93 0.00
N GLU A 272 -34.30 44.23 0.69
CA GLU A 272 -35.65 43.78 0.23
C GLU A 272 -35.55 43.01 -1.11
N GLU A 273 -36.06 41.80 -1.32
CA GLU A 273 -37.29 41.14 -0.85
C GLU A 273 -37.29 39.68 -1.35
N ASP A 274 -38.08 38.83 -0.67
CA ASP A 274 -38.88 37.70 -1.15
C ASP A 274 -38.44 36.78 -2.31
N GLY A 275 -38.53 35.47 -2.03
CA GLY A 275 -38.65 34.44 -3.07
C GLY A 275 -38.60 33.03 -2.52
N GLY A 276 -39.72 32.54 -1.96
CA GLY A 276 -39.85 31.15 -1.56
C GLY A 276 -39.75 30.18 -2.74
N ASP A 277 -39.31 28.96 -2.44
CA ASP A 277 -39.73 27.79 -3.21
C ASP A 277 -40.08 26.66 -2.26
N ALA A 278 -41.30 26.17 -2.45
CA ALA A 278 -41.99 25.15 -1.70
C ALA A 278 -42.48 24.12 -2.72
N GLY A 279 -42.30 22.84 -2.40
CA GLY A 279 -42.71 21.70 -3.23
C GLY A 279 -41.46 21.01 -3.78
N ASP A 280 -41.32 19.69 -3.80
CA ASP A 280 -42.31 18.63 -3.98
C ASP A 280 -41.61 17.35 -3.44
N GLY A 281 -42.19 16.56 -2.55
CA GLY A 281 -43.28 15.64 -2.89
C GLY A 281 -42.70 14.34 -3.44
N GLY A 282 -42.42 13.39 -2.55
CA GLY A 282 -41.87 12.08 -2.90
C GLY A 282 -42.01 11.10 -1.74
N GLU A 283 -43.26 10.84 -1.36
CA GLU A 283 -43.66 9.64 -0.61
C GLU A 283 -43.35 8.42 -1.48
N ASP A 284 -42.63 7.44 -0.93
CA ASP A 284 -42.86 6.04 -1.26
C ASP A 284 -42.73 5.21 0.01
N ASP A 285 -43.84 4.54 0.28
CA ASP A 285 -44.16 3.65 1.38
C ASP A 285 -43.41 2.31 1.30
N GLN A 286 -43.41 1.61 2.44
CA GLN A 286 -43.18 0.15 2.63
C GLN A 286 -41.70 -0.28 2.52
N ASP A 287 -41.11 -0.95 3.51
CA ASP A 287 -41.62 -2.18 4.10
C ASP A 287 -41.00 -2.39 5.50
N ALA A 288 -41.87 -2.45 6.51
CA ALA A 288 -41.52 -2.84 7.87
C ALA A 288 -41.67 -4.36 7.96
N GLY A 289 -40.56 -5.07 7.84
CA GLY A 289 -40.46 -6.48 8.18
C GLY A 289 -40.04 -6.63 9.64
N ASP A 290 -41.04 -6.79 10.51
CA ASP A 290 -40.90 -7.44 11.81
C ASP A 290 -40.27 -8.83 11.63
N ASP A 291 -39.15 -9.11 12.31
CA ASP A 291 -38.93 -10.48 12.81
C ASP A 291 -38.30 -10.44 14.20
N ALA A 292 -39.17 -10.71 15.17
CA ALA A 292 -38.84 -10.90 16.56
C ALA A 292 -38.38 -12.35 16.75
N GLY A 293 -37.10 -12.51 17.09
CA GLY A 293 -36.53 -13.77 17.53
C GLY A 293 -35.88 -13.60 18.90
N ASP A 294 -36.69 -13.60 19.96
CA ASP A 294 -36.27 -13.98 21.30
C ASP A 294 -35.70 -15.41 21.24
N ASP A 295 -34.45 -15.62 21.63
CA ASP A 295 -34.12 -16.85 22.35
C ASP A 295 -33.03 -16.60 23.40
N ALA A 296 -33.37 -17.07 24.59
CA ALA A 296 -32.63 -16.95 25.82
C ALA A 296 -31.94 -18.28 26.12
N GLY A 297 -30.70 -18.22 26.62
CA GLY A 297 -30.01 -19.38 27.20
C GLY A 297 -28.59 -18.97 27.60
N GLU A 298 -28.39 -18.61 28.87
CA GLU A 298 -27.72 -19.46 29.88
C GLU A 298 -26.23 -19.64 29.61
N GLU A 299 -25.39 -18.88 30.31
CA GLU A 299 -24.64 -19.36 31.48
C GLU A 299 -23.64 -20.48 31.16
N GLN A 300 -22.36 -20.13 31.06
CA GLN A 300 -21.33 -20.87 31.80
C GLN A 300 -20.09 -20.02 32.06
N LYS A 301 -19.91 -19.73 33.35
CA LYS A 301 -18.63 -19.40 33.97
C LYS A 301 -17.80 -20.69 34.02
N GLU A 302 -16.55 -20.64 33.60
CA GLU A 302 -15.51 -21.47 34.19
C GLU A 302 -14.28 -20.62 34.49
N ASP A 303 -14.06 -20.47 35.79
CA ASP A 303 -12.85 -20.00 36.43
C ASP A 303 -11.75 -21.08 36.32
N GLY A 304 -10.50 -20.65 36.09
CA GLY A 304 -9.26 -21.42 36.32
C GLY A 304 -8.09 -20.58 35.85
N ASP A 305 -7.33 -19.87 36.69
CA ASP A 305 -6.56 -20.26 37.89
C ASP A 305 -5.60 -21.43 37.65
N ALA A 306 -4.38 -21.08 37.21
CA ALA A 306 -3.07 -21.66 37.52
C ALA A 306 -2.06 -20.99 36.56
N GLY A 307 -1.12 -20.14 36.95
CA GLY A 307 -0.16 -20.31 38.05
C GLY A 307 1.05 -21.10 37.55
N GLY A 308 2.21 -20.45 37.41
CA GLY A 308 3.50 -21.15 37.45
C GLY A 308 4.61 -20.70 36.49
N GLU A 309 5.50 -19.88 37.04
CA GLU A 309 6.97 -20.03 36.98
C GLU A 309 7.72 -19.75 35.66
N GLU A 310 8.30 -18.54 35.62
CA GLU A 310 9.59 -18.26 34.99
C GLU A 310 10.70 -19.19 35.54
N PRO A 311 11.70 -19.50 34.71
CA PRO A 311 13.06 -19.47 35.24
C PRO A 311 13.96 -18.56 34.42
N ASP A 312 14.39 -17.51 35.12
CA ASP A 312 15.70 -16.86 35.04
C ASP A 312 16.83 -17.89 34.87
N ALA A 313 17.62 -17.72 33.82
CA ALA A 313 18.90 -18.39 33.66
C ALA A 313 19.89 -17.46 32.94
N GLY A 314 20.57 -16.65 33.74
CA GLY A 314 21.81 -16.00 33.37
C GLY A 314 22.86 -16.99 32.84
N GLY A 315 23.67 -16.51 31.91
CA GLY A 315 24.75 -17.26 31.26
C GLY A 315 25.82 -16.33 30.71
N ASP A 316 26.59 -15.74 31.62
CA ASP A 316 27.94 -15.21 31.43
C ASP A 316 28.83 -16.21 30.65
N SER A 317 29.59 -15.74 29.64
CA SER A 317 30.93 -16.25 29.26
C SER A 317 31.48 -15.66 27.95
N GLY A 318 32.58 -14.91 28.06
CA GLY A 318 33.70 -14.89 27.09
C GLY A 318 33.51 -14.05 25.83
N GLY A 319 34.29 -12.99 25.58
CA GLY A 319 35.74 -12.98 25.63
C GLY A 319 36.28 -13.36 24.24
N GLY A 320 36.57 -12.36 23.41
CA GLY A 320 37.07 -12.55 22.05
C GLY A 320 37.46 -11.24 21.39
N GLU A 321 38.52 -10.60 21.92
CA GLU A 321 39.33 -9.63 21.19
C GLU A 321 39.85 -10.29 19.90
N GLY A 322 39.69 -9.60 18.77
CA GLY A 322 40.15 -10.01 17.46
C GLY A 322 40.38 -8.78 16.61
N ASP A 323 41.49 -8.09 16.89
CA ASP A 323 42.10 -7.09 16.04
C ASP A 323 42.47 -7.70 14.68
N ASP A 324 41.90 -7.17 13.60
CA ASP A 324 42.44 -7.35 12.25
C ASP A 324 42.20 -6.04 11.46
N GLU A 325 43.11 -5.08 11.64
CA GLU A 325 43.33 -3.97 10.72
C GLU A 325 44.06 -4.46 9.45
N PRO A 326 43.50 -4.27 8.24
CA PRO A 326 44.30 -4.30 7.03
C PRO A 326 44.91 -2.93 6.73
N GLN A 327 46.24 -2.96 6.68
CA GLN A 327 47.19 -1.90 6.38
C GLN A 327 46.82 -1.02 5.17
N GLN A 328 46.70 0.29 5.41
CA GLN A 328 46.72 1.30 4.36
C GLN A 328 48.13 1.42 3.76
N SER A 329 48.23 1.27 2.44
CA SER A 329 49.42 1.63 1.67
C SER A 329 49.30 3.09 1.19
N PRO A 330 50.36 3.92 1.28
CA PRO A 330 50.32 5.31 0.82
C PRO A 330 50.50 5.37 -0.71
N ILE A 331 49.52 5.97 -1.39
CA ILE A 331 49.61 6.33 -2.81
C ILE A 331 50.16 7.75 -2.92
N ALA A 332 51.21 7.91 -3.73
CA ALA A 332 51.89 9.16 -4.03
C ALA A 332 51.04 10.08 -4.94
N PRO A 333 51.25 11.41 -4.92
CA PRO A 333 50.57 12.34 -5.81
C PRO A 333 51.33 12.47 -7.14
N GLU A 334 50.64 12.26 -8.26
CA GLU A 334 51.08 12.66 -9.59
C GLU A 334 49.97 13.49 -10.24
N GLY A 335 50.39 14.51 -10.98
CA GLY A 335 49.58 15.64 -11.38
C GLY A 335 48.94 15.54 -12.76
N ASP A 336 47.97 16.44 -12.92
CA ASP A 336 47.59 17.27 -14.09
C ASP A 336 47.30 16.65 -15.48
N ASP A 337 46.31 17.31 -16.08
CA ASP A 337 45.93 17.37 -17.51
C ASP A 337 45.00 16.28 -18.08
N GLN A 338 43.70 16.36 -17.74
CA GLN A 338 42.62 15.83 -18.58
C GLN A 338 41.88 16.98 -19.32
N PRO A 339 41.61 16.84 -20.63
CA PRO A 339 40.84 17.82 -21.41
C PRO A 339 39.37 17.85 -20.98
N PRO A 340 38.68 19.01 -21.08
CA PRO A 340 37.30 19.16 -20.61
C PRO A 340 36.37 18.18 -21.33
N SER A 341 35.67 17.36 -20.56
CA SER A 341 34.72 16.38 -21.06
C SER A 341 33.53 17.08 -21.71
N SER A 342 33.21 16.69 -22.94
CA SER A 342 32.05 17.15 -23.72
C SER A 342 30.68 16.77 -23.14
N SER A 343 30.64 16.20 -21.94
CA SER A 343 29.41 15.88 -21.20
C SER A 343 28.82 17.08 -20.47
N GLN A 344 29.65 18.01 -19.98
CA GLN A 344 29.14 19.18 -19.25
C GLN A 344 28.33 20.11 -20.16
N SER A 345 28.79 20.34 -21.39
CA SER A 345 28.07 21.18 -22.36
C SER A 345 26.76 20.56 -22.88
N GLN A 346 26.53 19.26 -22.67
CA GLN A 346 25.25 18.63 -22.94
C GLN A 346 24.28 18.77 -21.76
N MET A 347 24.79 18.75 -20.53
CA MET A 347 23.97 18.98 -19.34
C MET A 347 23.53 20.45 -19.24
N ASP A 348 24.40 21.40 -19.54
CA ASP A 348 24.03 22.83 -19.56
C ASP A 348 22.92 23.11 -20.58
N ARG A 349 22.96 22.41 -21.72
CA ARG A 349 21.93 22.55 -22.76
C ARG A 349 20.60 21.93 -22.37
N LEU A 350 20.63 20.85 -21.59
CA LEU A 350 19.43 20.22 -21.03
C LEU A 350 18.83 21.06 -19.89
N LEU A 351 19.65 21.74 -19.09
CA LEU A 351 19.21 22.67 -18.06
C LEU A 351 18.54 23.91 -18.67
N ASP A 352 19.12 24.51 -19.71
CA ASP A 352 18.48 25.61 -20.45
C ASP A 352 17.12 25.18 -21.07
N GLU A 353 17.02 23.94 -21.57
CA GLU A 353 15.77 23.42 -22.16
C GLU A 353 14.70 23.09 -21.09
N LEU A 354 15.12 22.76 -19.86
CA LEU A 354 14.20 22.57 -18.73
C LEU A 354 13.75 23.89 -18.09
N GLU A 355 14.58 24.93 -18.12
CA GLU A 355 14.18 26.28 -17.66
C GLU A 355 13.22 26.97 -18.63
N GLU A 356 13.26 26.62 -19.93
CA GLU A 356 12.33 27.14 -20.94
C GLU A 356 11.01 26.34 -21.03
N ALA A 357 10.86 25.27 -20.24
CA ALA A 357 9.61 24.51 -20.19
C ALA A 357 8.48 25.35 -19.56
N PRO A 358 7.33 25.52 -20.25
CA PRO A 358 6.23 26.31 -19.72
C PRO A 358 5.73 25.74 -18.40
N THR A 359 5.49 26.61 -17.43
CA THR A 359 4.94 26.19 -16.14
C THR A 359 3.61 25.47 -16.36
N TYR A 360 3.33 24.47 -15.53
CA TYR A 360 2.08 23.68 -15.60
C TYR A 360 0.81 24.56 -15.62
N GLN A 361 0.86 25.69 -14.93
CA GLN A 361 -0.23 26.67 -14.91
C GLN A 361 -0.45 27.33 -16.28
N GLU A 362 0.61 27.61 -17.03
CA GLU A 362 0.53 28.20 -18.36
C GLU A 362 -0.06 27.19 -19.36
N GLU A 363 0.34 25.92 -19.31
CA GLU A 363 -0.20 24.89 -20.18
C GLU A 363 -1.68 24.60 -19.90
N GLN A 364 -2.07 24.54 -18.62
CA GLN A 364 -3.48 24.37 -18.23
C GLN A 364 -4.35 25.56 -18.67
N SER A 365 -3.81 26.79 -18.62
CA SER A 365 -4.49 27.98 -19.13
C SER A 365 -4.70 27.91 -20.65
N LYS A 366 -3.70 27.40 -21.38
CA LYS A 366 -3.71 27.25 -22.84
C LYS A 366 -4.71 26.20 -23.29
N GLN A 367 -4.81 25.07 -22.56
CA GLN A 367 -5.82 24.05 -22.81
C GLN A 367 -7.25 24.57 -22.57
N ARG A 368 -7.50 25.24 -21.44
CA ARG A 368 -8.82 25.86 -21.17
C ARG A 368 -9.19 26.89 -22.24
N ALA A 369 -8.24 27.70 -22.69
CA ALA A 369 -8.45 28.67 -23.76
C ALA A 369 -8.76 27.99 -25.11
N ALA A 370 -8.14 26.85 -25.41
CA ALA A 370 -8.40 26.08 -26.63
C ALA A 370 -9.80 25.42 -26.61
N GLU A 371 -10.22 24.89 -25.47
CA GLU A 371 -11.55 24.29 -25.30
C GLU A 371 -12.66 25.34 -25.37
N GLY A 372 -12.45 26.52 -24.76
CA GLY A 372 -13.42 27.62 -24.80
C GLY A 372 -13.71 28.12 -26.22
N ARG A 373 -12.73 28.05 -27.14
CA ARG A 373 -12.93 28.44 -28.54
C ARG A 373 -13.73 27.42 -29.36
N ARG A 374 -13.75 26.14 -28.98
CA ARG A 374 -14.48 25.09 -29.70
C ARG A 374 -15.99 25.10 -29.44
N ARG A 375 -16.45 25.69 -28.33
CA ARG A 375 -17.89 25.73 -27.96
C ARG A 375 -18.71 26.88 -28.57
N ARG A 376 -18.11 27.80 -29.34
CA ARG A 376 -18.82 28.92 -30.00
C ARG A 376 -19.02 28.75 -31.51
N VAL A 377 -19.32 27.54 -31.96
CA VAL A 377 -19.95 27.36 -33.28
C VAL A 377 -21.42 27.00 -33.00
N MET A 378 -22.23 28.05 -32.79
CA MET A 378 -23.68 27.90 -32.73
C MET A 378 -24.18 27.56 -34.13
N GLU A 379 -24.70 26.34 -34.30
CA GLU A 379 -25.52 25.97 -35.45
C GLU A 379 -26.84 26.74 -35.35
N ASP A 380 -26.95 27.85 -36.09
CA ASP A 380 -28.25 28.44 -36.38
C ASP A 380 -29.07 27.44 -37.21
N LYS A 381 -30.23 27.05 -36.70
CA LYS A 381 -31.24 26.24 -37.40
C LYS A 381 -32.62 26.86 -37.26
#